data_AF-A0A7S1IDS7-F1
#
_entry.id   AF-A0A7S1IDS7-F1
#
_cell.length_a   1.000
_cell.length_b   1.000
_cell.length_c   1.000
_cell.angle_alpha   90.00
_cell.angle_beta   90.00
_cell.angle_gamma   90.00
#
_symmetry.space_group_name_H-M   'P 1'
#
loop_
_entity.id
_entity.type
_entity.pdbx_description
1 polymer ?
#
loop_
_entity_poly.entity_id
_entity_poly.type
_entity_poly.pdbx_seq_one_letter_code
_entity_poly.pdbx_strand_id
1 'polypeptide(L)'
;VRALKQSVQVYGETRAEVARLNAQQTGVCMLDVGGVPFHTHRDVLQGHSGFLSVVASDAFVSAEDPDGYTFIDRDATWFTLILGYLRERTCLLPAGSAEQSAVSREARYYSLTGL
;
A
#
# COMPACT_ATOMS: atom_id res chain seq x y z
N VAL A 1 -36.89 -2.01 -2.57
CA VAL A 1 -35.53 -2.15 -3.17
C VAL A 1 -34.67 -0.89 -3.01
N ARG A 2 -35.18 0.34 -3.16
CA ARG A 2 -34.41 1.59 -3.03
C ARG A 2 -33.86 1.86 -1.61
N ALA A 3 -34.69 1.67 -0.59
CA ALA A 3 -34.30 1.85 0.82
C ALA A 3 -33.20 0.86 1.27
N LEU A 4 -33.28 -0.40 0.81
CA LEU A 4 -32.28 -1.43 1.12
C LEU A 4 -30.90 -1.10 0.52
N LYS A 5 -30.89 -0.54 -0.70
CA LYS A 5 -29.66 -0.07 -1.36
C LYS A 5 -29.04 1.12 -0.63
N GLN A 6 -29.86 2.08 -0.18
CA GLN A 6 -29.41 3.20 0.65
C GLN A 6 -28.83 2.73 1.98
N SER A 7 -29.48 1.78 2.66
CA SER A 7 -28.94 1.23 3.90
C SER A 7 -27.62 0.51 3.68
N VAL A 8 -27.50 -0.35 2.66
CA VAL A 8 -26.25 -1.05 2.35
C VAL A 8 -25.11 -0.08 2.03
N GLN A 9 -25.40 0.98 1.28
CA GLN A 9 -24.42 2.00 0.93
C GLN A 9 -23.93 2.80 2.15
N VAL A 10 -24.84 3.25 3.02
CA VAL A 10 -24.49 3.94 4.28
C VAL A 10 -23.66 3.04 5.20
N TYR A 11 -23.99 1.74 5.30
CA TYR A 11 -23.19 0.78 6.07
C TYR A 11 -21.77 0.60 5.49
N GLY A 12 -21.63 0.58 4.18
CA GLY A 12 -20.32 0.50 3.50
C GLY A 12 -19.47 1.74 3.75
N GLU A 13 -20.06 2.92 3.54
CA GLU A 13 -19.42 4.22 3.79
C GLU A 13 -18.99 4.37 5.27
N THR A 14 -19.81 3.89 6.21
CA THR A 14 -19.49 3.92 7.65
C THR A 14 -18.33 2.99 8.00
N ARG A 15 -18.22 1.80 7.36
CA ARG A 15 -17.11 0.87 7.63
C ARG A 15 -15.77 1.41 7.13
N ALA A 16 -15.75 1.99 5.93
CA ALA A 16 -14.54 2.59 5.37
C ALA A 16 -14.04 3.75 6.24
N GLU A 17 -14.95 4.62 6.69
CA GLU A 17 -14.58 5.75 7.56
C GLU A 17 -14.08 5.29 8.93
N VAL A 18 -14.73 4.31 9.56
CA VAL A 18 -14.27 3.74 10.84
C VAL A 18 -12.91 3.03 10.66
N ALA A 19 -12.69 2.34 9.53
CA ALA A 19 -11.40 1.72 9.23
C ALA A 19 -10.29 2.76 9.03
N ARG A 20 -10.56 3.87 8.34
CA ARG A 20 -9.62 4.98 8.17
C ARG A 20 -9.26 5.63 9.50
N LEU A 21 -10.26 5.96 10.32
CA LEU A 21 -10.06 6.55 11.64
C LEU A 21 -9.25 5.63 12.56
N ASN A 22 -9.54 4.32 12.53
CA ASN A 22 -8.75 3.34 13.25
C ASN A 22 -7.33 3.25 12.71
N ALA A 23 -7.13 3.18 11.39
CA ALA A 23 -5.80 3.12 10.76
C ALA A 23 -4.94 4.35 11.11
N GLN A 24 -5.56 5.54 11.15
CA GLN A 24 -4.94 6.78 11.61
C GLN A 24 -4.53 6.71 13.10
N GLN A 25 -5.32 6.03 13.95
CA GLN A 25 -4.99 5.84 15.37
C GLN A 25 -3.98 4.70 15.62
N THR A 26 -3.95 3.66 14.78
CA THR A 26 -3.08 2.49 14.97
C THR A 26 -1.70 2.64 14.32
N GLY A 27 -1.47 3.69 13.53
CA GLY A 27 -0.23 3.86 12.76
C GLY A 27 -0.07 2.81 11.66
N VAL A 28 -1.17 2.29 11.12
CA VAL A 28 -1.19 1.29 10.05
C VAL A 28 -1.60 1.96 8.75
N CYS A 29 -0.90 1.66 7.67
CA CYS A 29 -1.23 2.07 6.32
C CYS A 29 -1.84 0.89 5.56
N MET A 30 -2.94 1.16 4.85
CA MET A 30 -3.65 0.21 3.99
C MET A 30 -3.38 0.60 2.53
N LEU A 31 -2.80 -0.30 1.75
CA LEU A 31 -2.41 -0.06 0.37
C LEU A 31 -3.11 -1.08 -0.54
N ASP A 32 -3.68 -0.63 -1.64
CA ASP A 32 -4.10 -1.51 -2.74
C ASP A 32 -3.08 -1.38 -3.86
N VAL A 33 -2.30 -2.44 -4.11
CA VAL A 33 -1.31 -2.45 -5.19
C VAL A 33 -1.85 -3.31 -6.32
N GLY A 34 -2.27 -2.69 -7.41
CA GLY A 34 -2.77 -3.40 -8.60
C GLY A 34 -3.99 -4.30 -8.35
N GLY A 35 -4.82 -4.00 -7.34
CA GLY A 35 -5.97 -4.81 -6.94
C GLY A 35 -5.69 -5.80 -5.81
N VAL A 36 -4.49 -5.78 -5.22
CA VAL A 36 -4.10 -6.66 -4.10
C VAL A 36 -3.92 -5.83 -2.82
N PRO A 37 -4.67 -6.13 -1.74
CA PRO A 37 -4.58 -5.39 -0.50
C PRO A 37 -3.34 -5.76 0.32
N PHE A 38 -2.67 -4.74 0.87
CA PHE A 38 -1.54 -4.85 1.79
C PHE A 38 -1.74 -3.99 3.03
N HIS A 39 -1.24 -4.48 4.16
CA HIS A 39 -1.21 -3.77 5.43
C HIS A 39 0.22 -3.71 5.96
N THR A 40 0.63 -2.54 6.43
CA THR A 40 1.93 -2.37 7.08
C THR A 40 1.93 -1.17 8.02
N HIS A 41 2.91 -1.06 8.91
CA HIS A 41 3.05 0.11 9.77
C HIS A 41 3.55 1.32 8.97
N ARG A 42 3.05 2.51 9.33
CA ARG A 42 3.46 3.79 8.76
C ARG A 42 4.98 3.99 8.88
N ASP A 43 5.56 3.60 10.01
CA ASP A 43 7.00 3.68 10.26
C ASP A 43 7.85 2.87 9.28
N VAL A 44 7.34 1.73 8.79
CA VAL A 44 8.05 0.90 7.79
C VAL A 44 8.19 1.68 6.47
N LEU A 45 7.11 2.35 6.06
CA LEU A 45 7.09 3.14 4.83
C LEU A 45 7.89 4.44 4.99
N GLN A 46 7.78 5.11 6.15
CA GLN A 46 8.47 6.37 6.44
C GLN A 46 9.95 6.20 6.83
N GLY A 47 10.39 4.98 7.19
CA GLY A 47 11.79 4.69 7.50
C GLY A 47 12.74 4.83 6.30
N HIS A 48 12.21 5.17 5.12
CA HIS A 48 12.95 5.29 3.87
C HIS A 48 12.66 6.66 3.26
N SER A 49 13.59 7.17 2.45
CA SER A 49 13.29 8.27 1.54
C SER A 49 12.79 7.67 0.23
N GLY A 50 11.57 7.99 -0.21
CA GLY A 50 11.07 7.52 -1.49
C GLY A 50 9.59 7.82 -1.71
N PHE A 51 8.99 7.20 -2.73
CA PHE A 51 7.56 7.38 -3.00
C PHE A 51 6.70 6.88 -1.84
N LEU A 52 7.04 5.72 -1.28
CA LEU A 52 6.26 5.09 -0.22
C LEU A 52 6.26 5.88 1.10
N SER A 53 7.32 6.64 1.39
CA SER A 53 7.33 7.52 2.56
C SER A 53 6.39 8.71 2.39
N VAL A 54 6.24 9.19 1.15
CA VAL A 54 5.25 10.22 0.81
C VAL A 54 3.85 9.63 0.93
N VAL A 55 3.61 8.43 0.39
CA VAL A 55 2.32 7.72 0.52
C VAL A 55 1.87 7.58 1.97
N ALA A 56 2.82 7.31 2.88
CA ALA A 56 2.55 7.17 4.30
C ALA A 56 2.43 8.51 5.05
N SER A 57 2.59 9.65 4.37
CA SER A 57 2.44 10.98 4.94
C SER A 57 1.00 11.49 4.76
N ASP A 58 0.55 12.33 5.68
CA ASP A 58 -0.80 12.93 5.61
C ASP A 58 -0.92 13.96 4.47
N ALA A 59 0.17 14.25 3.75
CA ALA A 59 0.20 15.15 2.60
C ALA A 59 -0.08 14.44 1.26
N PHE A 60 -0.14 13.12 1.24
CA PHE A 60 -0.37 12.38 0.01
C PHE A 60 -1.85 12.24 -0.29
N VAL A 61 -2.27 12.83 -1.41
CA VAL A 61 -3.63 12.70 -1.93
C VAL A 61 -3.59 11.72 -3.11
N SER A 62 -4.13 10.52 -2.92
CA SER A 62 -4.30 9.53 -3.99
C SER A 62 -5.75 9.13 -4.17
N ALA A 63 -6.01 8.47 -5.31
CA ALA A 63 -7.21 7.65 -5.40
C ALA A 63 -7.20 6.61 -4.28
N GLU A 64 -8.34 6.45 -3.62
CA GLU A 64 -8.59 5.35 -2.71
C GLU A 64 -9.52 4.34 -3.38
N ASP A 65 -9.35 3.07 -3.06
CA ASP A 65 -10.30 2.04 -3.45
C ASP A 65 -11.64 2.19 -2.67
N PRO A 66 -12.67 1.41 -2.99
CA PRO A 66 -13.95 1.46 -2.28
C PRO A 66 -13.87 1.14 -0.77
N ASP A 67 -12.80 0.47 -0.33
CA ASP A 67 -12.56 0.09 1.06
C ASP A 67 -11.66 1.08 1.82
N GLY A 68 -11.20 2.15 1.15
CA GLY A 68 -10.38 3.22 1.73
C GLY A 68 -8.86 2.95 1.72
N TYR A 69 -8.39 2.07 0.85
CA TYR A 69 -6.97 1.74 0.69
C TYR A 69 -6.34 2.70 -0.32
N THR A 70 -5.13 3.17 -0.04
CA THR A 70 -4.37 3.96 -1.01
C THR A 70 -4.05 3.12 -2.23
N PHE A 71 -4.61 3.48 -3.38
CA PHE A 71 -4.41 2.73 -4.62
C PHE A 71 -3.07 3.09 -5.28
N ILE A 72 -2.35 2.05 -5.70
CA ILE A 72 -1.07 2.10 -6.39
C ILE A 72 -1.20 1.23 -7.64
N ASP A 73 -1.15 1.85 -8.81
CA ASP A 73 -1.28 1.18 -10.11
C ASP A 73 0.02 0.45 -10.53
N ARG A 74 0.43 -0.56 -9.75
CA ARG A 74 1.67 -1.34 -9.91
C ARG A 74 1.43 -2.84 -9.73
N ASP A 75 2.41 -3.64 -10.11
CA ASP A 75 2.35 -5.09 -10.00
C ASP A 75 2.58 -5.55 -8.54
N ALA A 76 1.53 -6.09 -7.93
CA ALA A 76 1.55 -6.62 -6.57
C ALA A 76 2.53 -7.78 -6.37
N THR A 77 2.87 -8.52 -7.42
CA THR A 77 3.66 -9.76 -7.37
C THR A 77 4.99 -9.52 -6.63
N TRP A 78 5.61 -8.37 -6.87
CA TRP A 78 6.92 -8.02 -6.30
C TRP A 78 6.82 -7.17 -5.05
N PHE A 79 5.62 -6.67 -4.71
CA PHE A 79 5.45 -5.74 -3.60
C PHE A 79 5.75 -6.37 -2.23
N THR A 80 5.58 -7.69 -2.08
CA THR A 80 5.99 -8.40 -0.86
C THR A 80 7.50 -8.30 -0.62
N LEU A 81 8.31 -8.39 -1.68
CA LEU A 81 9.77 -8.22 -1.59
C LEU A 81 10.15 -6.77 -1.28
N ILE A 82 9.42 -5.81 -1.85
CA ILE A 82 9.55 -4.40 -1.50
C ILE A 82 9.30 -4.19 -0.01
N LEU A 83 8.17 -4.66 0.54
CA LEU A 83 7.86 -4.55 1.96
C LEU A 83 8.89 -5.28 2.84
N GLY A 84 9.35 -6.46 2.42
CA GLY A 84 10.41 -7.20 3.12
C GLY A 84 11.69 -6.37 3.24
N TYR A 85 12.13 -5.76 2.13
CA TYR A 85 13.25 -4.84 2.12
C TYR A 85 13.05 -3.65 3.07
N LEU A 86 11.86 -3.05 3.09
CA LEU A 86 11.58 -1.92 4.01
C LEU A 86 11.61 -2.33 5.49
N ARG A 87 11.21 -3.57 5.82
CA ARG A 87 11.17 -4.04 7.22
C ARG A 87 12.56 -4.39 7.74
N GLU A 88 13.34 -5.11 6.95
CA GLU A 88 14.56 -5.77 7.43
C GLU A 88 15.85 -5.21 6.80
N ARG A 89 15.74 -4.27 5.86
CA ARG A 89 16.86 -3.73 5.04
C ARG A 89 17.60 -4.79 4.22
N THR A 90 17.02 -5.98 4.11
CA THR A 90 17.54 -7.08 3.33
C THR A 90 16.41 -7.66 2.49
N CYS A 91 16.75 -8.17 1.31
CA CYS A 91 15.80 -8.81 0.42
C CYS A 91 16.47 -9.98 -0.27
N LEU A 92 15.85 -11.15 -0.18
CA LEU A 92 16.26 -12.31 -0.96
C LEU A 92 15.66 -12.17 -2.36
N LEU A 93 16.47 -11.66 -3.28
CA LEU A 93 16.07 -11.58 -4.68
C LEU A 93 15.89 -12.98 -5.28
N PRO A 94 14.91 -13.17 -6.18
CA PRO A 94 14.75 -14.41 -6.92
C PRO A 94 16.03 -14.76 -7.70
N ALA A 95 16.31 -16.04 -7.93
CA ALA A 95 17.51 -16.45 -8.67
C ALA A 95 17.45 -16.12 -10.18
N GLY A 96 16.25 -15.95 -10.74
CA GLY A 96 16.06 -15.67 -12.16
C GLY A 96 16.29 -14.20 -12.52
N SER A 97 16.97 -13.97 -13.65
CA SER A 97 17.34 -12.62 -14.10
C SER A 97 16.13 -11.78 -14.53
N ALA A 98 15.08 -12.42 -15.04
CA ALA A 98 13.84 -11.73 -15.44
C ALA A 98 13.08 -11.22 -14.21
N GLU A 99 12.98 -12.05 -13.18
CA GLU A 99 12.36 -11.73 -11.90
C GLU A 99 13.14 -10.65 -11.16
N GLN A 100 14.48 -10.75 -11.11
CA GLN A 100 15.34 -9.68 -10.58
C GLN A 100 15.10 -8.36 -11.32
N SER A 101 15.04 -8.39 -12.65
CA SER A 101 14.75 -7.20 -13.45
C SER A 101 13.37 -6.61 -13.15
N ALA A 102 12.36 -7.47 -12.92
CA ALA A 102 11.03 -7.03 -12.51
C ALA A 102 11.04 -6.35 -11.13
N VAL A 103 11.70 -6.97 -10.14
CA VAL A 103 11.86 -6.37 -8.79
C VAL A 103 12.60 -5.03 -8.89
N SER A 104 13.69 -4.93 -9.65
CA SER A 104 14.42 -3.68 -9.82
C SER A 104 13.60 -2.59 -10.51
N ARG A 105 12.67 -2.95 -11.42
CA ARG A 105 11.75 -1.96 -12.01
C ARG A 105 10.77 -1.41 -10.96
N GLU A 106 10.25 -2.25 -10.09
CA GLU A 106 9.39 -1.81 -8.99
C GLU A 106 10.17 -1.00 -7.95
N ALA A 107 11.37 -1.43 -7.56
CA ALA A 107 12.23 -0.70 -6.62
C ALA A 107 12.52 0.73 -7.11
N ARG A 108 12.78 0.89 -8.43
CA ARG A 108 12.94 2.21 -9.07
C ARG A 108 11.66 3.04 -9.03
N TYR A 109 10.51 2.43 -9.28
CA TYR A 109 9.22 3.13 -9.20
C TYR A 109 8.98 3.67 -7.78
N TYR A 110 9.27 2.87 -6.76
CA TYR A 110 9.13 3.27 -5.37
C TYR A 110 10.26 4.18 -4.84
N SER A 111 11.23 4.52 -5.71
CA SER A 111 12.41 5.34 -5.39
C SER A 111 13.28 4.74 -4.27
N LEU A 112 13.47 3.42 -4.26
CA LEU A 112 14.31 2.72 -3.28
C LEU A 112 15.74 2.60 -3.82
N THR A 113 16.66 3.40 -3.27
CA THR A 113 18.05 3.51 -3.75
C THR A 113 19.01 2.40 -3.26
N GLY A 114 18.51 1.37 -2.57
CA GLY A 114 19.33 0.27 -2.04
C GLY A 114 18.85 -1.14 -2.39
N LEU A 115 17.90 -1.24 -3.34
CA LEU A 115 17.34 -2.48 -3.86
C LEU A 115 17.37 -2.45 -5.40
#